data_AF-A0A182VX18-F1
#
_entry.id   AF-A0A182VX18-F1
#
_cell.length_a   1.000
_cell.length_b   1.000
_cell.length_c   1.000
_cell.angle_alpha   90.00
_cell.angle_beta   90.00
_cell.angle_gamma   90.00
#
_symmetry.space_group_name_H-M   'P 1'
#
loop_
_entity.id
_entity.type
_entity.pdbx_description
1 polymer ?
#
loop_
_entity_poly.entity_id
_entity_poly.type
_entity_poly.pdbx_seq_one_letter_code
_entity_poly.pdbx_strand_id
1 'polypeptide(L)'
;MEKYARQAVSEGMKNADDIHVSNDSEIYRVLNLHYNRNNHIEVPQNFRYVVEQTLREFFRAIQGGKDTEQSWKKSIYKIISRMDDPVPEYFKSPNFLEQLE
;
A
#
# COMPACT_ATOMS: atom_id res chain seq x y z
N MET A 1 4.28 3.34 3.85
CA MET A 1 3.84 2.25 4.74
C MET A 1 4.42 2.40 6.14
N GLU A 2 5.72 2.16 6.34
CA GLU A 2 6.35 2.22 7.67
C GLU A 2 6.08 3.51 8.46
N LYS A 3 6.23 4.69 7.82
CA LYS A 3 5.92 5.99 8.45
C LYS A 3 4.51 6.01 9.08
N TYR A 4 3.50 5.63 8.30
CA TYR A 4 2.10 5.65 8.74
C TYR A 4 1.81 4.58 9.81
N ALA A 5 2.43 3.40 9.70
CA ALA A 5 2.32 2.37 10.73
C ALA A 5 2.96 2.80 12.07
N ARG A 6 4.16 3.42 12.03
CA ARG A 6 4.80 4.00 13.23
C ARG A 6 3.96 5.10 13.85
N GLN A 7 3.38 5.96 13.02
CA GLN A 7 2.47 7.00 13.46
C GLN A 7 1.26 6.41 14.20
N ALA A 8 0.58 5.42 13.62
CA ALA A 8 -0.55 4.76 14.27
C ALA A 8 -0.18 4.11 15.61
N VAL A 9 1.00 3.47 15.70
CA VAL A 9 1.52 2.94 16.98
C VAL A 9 1.77 4.05 17.99
N SER A 10 2.36 5.17 17.57
CA SER A 10 2.65 6.32 18.45
C SER A 10 1.39 7.04 18.93
N GLU A 11 0.31 7.02 18.14
CA GLU A 11 -1.01 7.54 18.48
C GLU A 11 -1.78 6.59 19.43
N GLY A 12 -1.19 5.43 19.77
CA GLY A 12 -1.71 4.51 20.77
C GLY A 12 -2.73 3.50 20.24
N MET A 13 -2.90 3.39 18.92
CA MET A 13 -3.76 2.38 18.31
C MET A 13 -3.39 0.98 18.80
N LYS A 14 -4.41 0.15 19.06
CA LYS A 14 -4.23 -1.17 19.68
C LYS A 14 -4.43 -2.34 18.72
N ASN A 15 -5.35 -2.23 17.77
CA ASN A 15 -5.63 -3.32 16.85
C ASN A 15 -5.30 -2.92 15.42
N ALA A 16 -4.63 -3.81 14.69
CA ALA A 16 -4.37 -3.60 13.27
C ALA A 16 -5.67 -3.52 12.46
N ASP A 17 -6.74 -4.20 12.90
CA ASP A 17 -8.02 -4.21 12.20
C ASP A 17 -8.75 -2.86 12.27
N ASP A 18 -8.35 -1.98 13.20
CA ASP A 18 -8.81 -0.59 13.26
C ASP A 18 -8.19 0.28 12.16
N ILE A 19 -7.15 -0.20 11.47
CA ILE A 19 -6.60 0.48 10.29
C ILE A 19 -7.54 0.23 9.11
N HIS A 20 -8.15 1.32 8.65
CA HIS A 20 -8.97 1.34 7.44
C HIS A 20 -8.44 2.38 6.45
N VAL A 21 -8.26 1.97 5.20
CA VAL A 21 -7.83 2.87 4.12
C VAL A 21 -9.01 3.13 3.21
N SER A 22 -9.54 4.35 3.25
CA SER A 22 -10.56 4.85 2.33
C SER A 22 -9.95 5.68 1.20
N ASN A 23 -10.76 6.10 0.22
CA ASN A 23 -10.31 6.99 -0.85
C ASN A 23 -9.85 8.36 -0.32
N ASP A 24 -10.37 8.78 0.84
CA ASP A 24 -10.02 10.04 1.51
C ASP A 24 -8.81 9.92 2.43
N SER A 25 -8.28 8.70 2.62
CA SER A 25 -7.11 8.48 3.47
C SER A 25 -5.88 9.17 2.90
N GLU A 26 -5.15 9.90 3.74
CA GLU A 26 -3.97 10.67 3.32
C GLU A 26 -2.95 9.80 2.57
N ILE A 27 -2.69 8.58 3.08
CA ILE A 27 -1.76 7.65 2.44
C ILE A 27 -2.18 7.30 1.02
N TYR A 28 -3.48 7.13 0.77
CA TYR A 28 -4.02 6.81 -0.55
C TYR A 28 -3.77 7.96 -1.53
N ARG A 29 -4.06 9.19 -1.09
CA ARG A 29 -3.80 10.41 -1.87
C ARG A 29 -2.30 10.60 -2.16
N VAL A 30 -1.45 10.37 -1.17
CA VAL A 30 0.01 10.50 -1.31
C VAL A 30 0.55 9.47 -2.31
N LEU A 31 0.09 8.22 -2.25
CA LEU A 31 0.50 7.19 -3.19
C LEU A 31 0.03 7.50 -4.61
N ASN A 32 -1.23 7.93 -4.79
CA ASN A 32 -1.75 8.27 -6.11
C ASN A 32 -0.97 9.45 -6.72
N LEU A 33 -0.75 10.53 -5.95
CA LEU A 33 0.02 11.67 -6.43
C LEU A 33 1.48 11.29 -6.80
N HIS A 34 2.07 10.36 -6.06
CA HIS A 34 3.46 9.95 -6.28
C HIS A 34 3.64 9.04 -7.50
N TYR A 35 2.76 8.05 -7.68
CA TYR A 35 2.89 7.03 -8.73
C TYR A 35 2.03 7.30 -9.97
N ASN A 36 1.02 8.17 -9.86
CA ASN A 36 0.05 8.48 -10.90
C ASN A 36 -0.22 9.99 -10.93
N ARG A 37 0.86 10.79 -11.05
CA ARG A 37 0.86 12.25 -10.87
C ARG A 37 -0.18 12.99 -11.71
N ASN A 38 -0.33 12.60 -12.96
CA ASN A 38 -1.27 13.23 -13.90
C ASN A 38 -2.65 12.53 -13.90
N ASN A 39 -2.81 11.51 -13.06
CA ASN A 39 -4.04 10.73 -12.93
C ASN A 39 -4.54 10.10 -14.25
N HIS A 40 -3.61 9.72 -15.14
CA HIS A 40 -3.92 9.10 -16.45
C HIS A 40 -4.53 7.71 -16.31
N ILE A 41 -4.25 7.02 -15.20
CA ILE A 41 -4.81 5.71 -14.91
C ILE A 41 -5.80 5.81 -13.74
N GLU A 42 -6.91 5.10 -13.84
CA GLU A 42 -7.75 4.86 -12.68
C GLU A 42 -7.00 3.98 -11.68
N VAL A 43 -7.08 4.32 -10.40
CA VAL A 43 -6.45 3.51 -9.35
C VAL A 43 -7.21 2.18 -9.24
N PRO A 44 -6.55 1.01 -9.40
CA PRO A 44 -7.23 -0.26 -9.33
C PRO A 44 -7.91 -0.49 -7.99
N GLN A 45 -9.10 -1.10 -7.98
CA GLN A 45 -9.86 -1.33 -6.74
C GLN A 45 -9.07 -2.16 -5.71
N ASN A 46 -8.28 -3.14 -6.18
CA ASN A 46 -7.46 -3.99 -5.32
C ASN A 46 -6.28 -3.22 -4.69
N PHE A 47 -5.80 -2.14 -5.32
CA PHE A 47 -4.68 -1.36 -4.78
C PHE A 47 -4.97 -0.84 -3.37
N ARG A 48 -6.18 -0.29 -3.14
CA ARG A 48 -6.60 0.17 -1.81
C ARG A 48 -6.55 -0.95 -0.77
N TYR A 49 -7.02 -2.15 -1.14
CA TYR A 49 -7.00 -3.32 -0.26
C TYR A 49 -5.56 -3.73 0.08
N VAL A 50 -4.67 -3.79 -0.92
CA VAL A 50 -3.26 -4.13 -0.70
C VAL A 50 -2.56 -3.09 0.18
N VAL A 51 -2.85 -1.80 0.00
CA VAL A 51 -2.32 -0.73 0.87
C VAL A 51 -2.76 -0.92 2.31
N GLU A 52 -4.05 -1.23 2.54
CA GLU A 52 -4.58 -1.51 3.88
C GLU A 52 -3.91 -2.73 4.52
N GLN A 53 -3.87 -3.86 3.82
CA GLN A 53 -3.23 -5.08 4.34
C GLN A 53 -1.74 -4.87 4.61
N THR A 54 -1.06 -4.15 3.72
CA THR A 54 0.35 -3.78 3.92
C THR A 54 0.53 -2.97 5.18
N LEU A 55 -0.29 -1.94 5.40
CA LEU A 55 -0.22 -1.13 6.63
C LEU A 55 -0.47 -1.97 7.88
N ARG A 56 -1.44 -2.89 7.86
CA ARG A 56 -1.70 -3.80 8.98
C ARG A 56 -0.49 -4.68 9.31
N GLU A 57 0.19 -5.23 8.30
CA GLU A 57 1.39 -6.04 8.52
C GLU A 57 2.56 -5.23 9.08
N PHE A 58 2.79 -4.02 8.55
CA PHE A 58 3.78 -3.10 9.12
C PHE A 58 3.43 -2.74 10.57
N PHE A 59 2.16 -2.43 10.85
CA PHE A 59 1.68 -2.09 12.19
C PHE A 59 1.88 -3.24 13.18
N ARG A 60 1.46 -4.47 12.82
CA ARG A 60 1.65 -5.67 13.66
C ARG A 60 3.13 -5.91 13.96
N ALA A 61 4.00 -5.75 12.97
CA ALA A 61 5.43 -5.92 13.16
C ALA A 61 6.02 -4.88 14.14
N ILE A 62 5.69 -3.60 13.95
CA ILE A 62 6.20 -2.50 14.78
C ILE A 62 5.61 -2.57 16.20
N GLN A 63 4.31 -2.75 16.33
CA GLN A 63 3.64 -2.85 17.63
C GLN A 63 4.14 -4.04 18.45
N GLY A 64 4.46 -5.15 17.77
CA GLY A 64 5.06 -6.34 18.39
C GLY A 64 6.58 -6.27 18.57
N GLY A 65 7.23 -5.16 18.24
CA GLY A 65 8.69 -4.99 18.36
C GLY A 65 9.54 -5.78 17.37
N LYS A 66 8.92 -6.46 16.40
CA LYS A 66 9.61 -7.26 15.38
C LYS A 66 10.37 -6.41 14.37
N ASP A 67 10.09 -5.12 14.29
CA ASP A 67 10.78 -4.19 13.39
C ASP A 67 12.26 -3.94 13.76
N THR A 68 12.69 -4.44 14.93
CA THR A 68 14.09 -4.47 15.35
C THR A 68 14.86 -5.69 14.85
N GLU A 69 14.15 -6.72 14.37
CA GLU A 69 14.76 -7.96 13.87
C GLU A 69 15.39 -7.76 12.49
N GLN A 70 16.46 -8.52 12.20
CA GLN A 70 17.03 -8.53 10.87
C GLN A 70 16.00 -9.05 9.86
N SER A 71 15.86 -8.34 8.73
CA SER A 71 14.95 -8.74 7.64
C SER A 71 13.47 -8.85 8.02
N TRP A 72 13.01 -8.15 9.05
CA TRP A 72 11.59 -8.16 9.47
C TRP A 72 10.60 -7.84 8.33
N LYS A 73 11.00 -7.03 7.35
CA LYS A 73 10.17 -6.71 6.17
C LYS A 73 9.99 -7.90 5.22
N LYS A 74 10.83 -8.93 5.28
CA LYS A 74 10.76 -10.10 4.40
C LYS A 74 9.47 -10.90 4.59
N SER A 75 8.98 -11.00 5.83
CA SER A 75 7.68 -11.64 6.10
C SER A 75 6.54 -10.83 5.50
N ILE A 76 6.61 -9.50 5.60
CA ILE A 76 5.62 -8.58 5.01
C ILE A 76 5.61 -8.71 3.48
N TYR A 77 6.77 -8.66 2.82
CA TYR A 77 6.86 -8.81 1.37
C TYR A 77 6.31 -10.15 0.88
N LYS A 78 6.53 -11.23 1.63
CA LYS A 78 5.98 -12.56 1.31
C LYS A 78 4.45 -12.62 1.37
N ILE A 79 3.83 -11.80 2.23
CA ILE A 79 2.37 -11.69 2.31
C ILE A 79 1.86 -10.86 1.12
N ILE A 80 2.46 -9.70 0.88
CA ILE A 80 2.06 -8.78 -0.18
C ILE A 80 2.20 -9.42 -1.57
N SER A 81 3.28 -10.19 -1.82
CA SER A 81 3.52 -10.85 -3.10
C SER A 81 2.47 -11.90 -3.49
N ARG A 82 1.54 -12.24 -2.58
CA ARG A 82 0.41 -13.15 -2.86
C ARG A 82 -0.85 -12.39 -3.27
N MET A 83 -0.80 -11.06 -3.27
CA MET A 83 -1.91 -10.15 -3.58
C MET A 83 -1.70 -9.44 -4.91
N ASP A 84 -0.66 -9.80 -5.66
CA ASP A 84 -0.34 -9.18 -6.96
C ASP A 84 -1.41 -9.50 -8.00
N ASP A 85 -1.88 -8.46 -8.67
CA ASP A 85 -2.74 -8.58 -9.85
C ASP A 85 -1.89 -8.73 -11.12
N PRO A 86 -2.42 -9.40 -12.17
CA PRO A 86 -1.80 -9.38 -13.47
C PRO A 86 -1.73 -7.94 -14.00
N VAL A 87 -0.58 -7.57 -14.56
CA VAL A 87 -0.41 -6.26 -15.21
C VAL A 87 -1.34 -6.18 -16.42
N PRO A 88 -2.20 -5.15 -16.55
CA PRO A 88 -3.09 -5.02 -17.68
C PRO A 88 -2.37 -5.03 -19.03
N GLU A 89 -2.91 -5.77 -20.00
CA GLU A 89 -2.27 -6.00 -21.30
C GLU A 89 -1.99 -4.71 -22.09
N TYR A 90 -2.82 -3.67 -21.92
CA TYR A 90 -2.63 -2.40 -22.61
C TYR A 90 -1.30 -1.73 -22.25
N PHE A 91 -0.73 -1.98 -21.05
CA PHE A 91 0.60 -1.48 -20.70
C PHE A 91 1.73 -2.03 -21.58
N LYS A 92 1.49 -3.13 -22.32
CA LYS A 92 2.47 -3.67 -23.28
C LYS A 92 2.52 -2.87 -24.57
N SER A 93 1.52 -2.02 -24.85
CA SER A 93 1.52 -1.14 -26.01
C SER A 93 2.52 0.01 -25.82
N PRO A 94 3.43 0.26 -26.78
CA PRO A 94 4.36 1.39 -26.71
C PRO A 94 3.65 2.75 -26.59
N ASN A 95 2.41 2.84 -27.08
CA ASN A 95 1.61 4.06 -27.14
C ASN A 95 0.44 4.04 -26.15
N PHE A 96 0.49 3.22 -25.10
CA PHE A 96 -0.67 3.08 -24.19
C PHE A 96 -1.11 4.41 -23.57
N LEU A 97 -0.19 5.35 -23.34
CA LEU A 97 -0.51 6.67 -22.81
C LEU A 97 -1.36 7.51 -23.76
N GLU A 98 -1.11 7.43 -25.08
CA GLU A 98 -1.89 8.13 -26.11
C GLU A 98 -3.32 7.58 -26.21
N GLN A 99 -3.57 6.37 -25.69
CA GLN A 99 -4.89 5.73 -25.68
C GLN A 99 -5.73 6.10 -24.45
N LEU A 100 -5.15 6.82 -23.48
CA LEU A 100 -5.79 7.24 -22.24
C LEU A 100 -6.24 8.72 -22.26
N GLU A 101 -5.88 9.46 -23.31
CA GLU A 101 -6.34 10.83 -23.61
C GLU A 101 -7.62 10.83 -24.45
#